data_AF-A0A3A6MNC1-F1
#
_entry.id   AF-A0A3A6MNC1-F1
#
_cell.length_a   1.000
_cell.length_b   1.000
_cell.length_c   1.000
_cell.angle_alpha   90.00
_cell.angle_beta   90.00
_cell.angle_gamma   90.00
#
_symmetry.space_group_name_H-M   'P 1'
#
loop_
_entity.id
_entity.type
_entity.pdbx_description
1 polymer ?
#
loop_
_entity_poly.entity_id
_entity_poly.type
_entity_poly.pdbx_seq_one_letter_code
_entity_poly.pdbx_strand_id
1 'polypeptide(L)' 'MNRGHIRKRGPNSWAVIIRVKDPETGKSKPRWHTVKGDEEAAKSKLSELLYKVDHGLLGPPTSETVETYLRRW' A
#
# COMPACT_ATOMS: atom_id res chain seq x y z
N MET A 1 -8.89 5.14 13.93
CA MET A 1 -9.27 5.02 12.50
C MET A 1 -8.42 3.95 11.83
N ASN A 2 -8.99 2.80 11.47
CA ASN A 2 -8.28 1.75 10.72
C ASN A 2 -8.13 2.18 9.26
N ARG A 3 -7.05 2.88 8.93
CA ARG A 3 -6.79 3.45 7.59
C ARG A 3 -6.36 2.40 6.55
N GLY A 4 -6.03 1.18 6.97
CA GLY A 4 -5.77 0.04 6.10
C GLY A 4 -5.56 -1.26 6.87
N HIS A 5 -5.53 -2.38 6.15
CA HIS A 5 -5.20 -3.70 6.68
C HIS A 5 -4.50 -4.54 5.60
N ILE A 6 -3.72 -5.53 6.04
CA ILE A 6 -3.13 -6.53 5.16
C ILE A 6 -3.94 -7.83 5.21
N ARG A 7 -3.99 -8.55 4.11
CA ARG A 7 -4.68 -9.84 3.99
C ARG A 7 -3.81 -10.82 3.21
N LYS A 8 -3.56 -12.00 3.75
CA LYS A 8 -2.83 -13.06 3.05
C LYS A 8 -3.60 -13.50 1.80
N ARG A 9 -2.92 -13.56 0.65
CA ARG A 9 -3.48 -13.96 -0.65
C ARG A 9 -2.91 -15.30 -1.14
N GLY A 10 -1.67 -15.61 -0.78
CA GLY A 10 -0.98 -16.84 -1.18
C GLY A 10 0.17 -17.18 -0.24
N PRO A 11 0.96 -18.22 -0.53
CA PRO A 11 2.07 -18.66 0.32
C PRO A 11 3.07 -17.51 0.56
N ASN A 12 3.46 -16.80 -0.50
CA ASN A 12 4.39 -15.67 -0.46
C ASN A 12 3.72 -14.40 -1.05
N SER A 13 2.44 -14.18 -0.77
CA SER A 13 1.73 -13.04 -1.34
C SER A 13 0.67 -12.48 -0.39
N TRP A 14 0.65 -11.16 -0.28
CA TRP A 14 -0.20 -10.40 0.62
C TRP A 14 -0.87 -9.25 -0.14
N ALA A 15 -2.14 -9.01 0.16
CA ALA A 15 -2.86 -7.83 -0.28
C ALA A 15 -2.81 -6.78 0.82
N VAL A 16 -2.34 -5.58 0.49
CA VAL A 16 -2.39 -4.38 1.32
C VAL A 16 -3.58 -3.55 0.84
N ILE A 17 -4.55 -3.34 1.71
CA ILE A 17 -5.78 -2.61 1.40
C ILE A 17 -5.80 -1.34 2.23
N ILE A 18 -5.74 -0.19 1.58
CA ILE A 18 -5.79 1.13 2.22
C ILE A 18 -7.02 1.88 1.74
N ARG A 19 -7.62 2.71 2.59
CA ARG A 19 -8.67 3.65 2.16
C ARG A 19 -8.03 5.02 2.00
N VAL A 20 -7.98 5.49 0.76
CA VAL A 20 -7.42 6.80 0.42
C VAL A 20 -8.57 7.74 0.10
N LYS A 21 -8.55 8.94 0.67
CA LYS A 21 -9.46 10.01 0.25
C LYS A 21 -8.92 10.59 -1.05
N ASP A 22 -9.70 10.45 -2.10
CA ASP A 22 -9.41 11.02 -3.40
C ASP A 22 -9.42 12.57 -3.26
N PRO A 23 -8.30 13.26 -3.51
CA PRO A 23 -8.19 14.70 -3.26
C PRO A 23 -9.07 15.52 -4.20
N GLU A 24 -9.37 14.99 -5.40
CA GLU A 24 -10.18 15.67 -6.42
C GLU A 24 -11.67 15.50 -6.17
N THR A 25 -12.11 14.31 -5.76
CA THR A 25 -13.53 14.00 -5.57
C THR A 25 -13.98 13.99 -4.11
N GLY A 26 -13.05 14.08 -3.16
CA GLY A 26 -13.29 14.01 -1.72
C GLY A 26 -13.79 12.64 -1.22
N LYS A 27 -13.93 11.65 -2.11
CA LYS A 27 -14.48 10.33 -1.80
C LYS A 27 -13.38 9.38 -1.34
N SER A 28 -13.62 8.65 -0.25
CA SER A 28 -12.74 7.59 0.21
C SER A 28 -12.89 6.35 -0.66
N LYS A 29 -11.85 6.00 -1.43
CA LYS A 29 -11.83 4.80 -2.27
C LYS A 29 -10.84 3.78 -1.69
N PRO A 30 -11.21 2.48 -1.62
CA PRO A 30 -10.26 1.45 -1.26
C PRO A 30 -9.27 1.24 -2.40
N ARG A 31 -7.98 1.18 -2.07
CA ARG A 31 -6.89 0.90 -3.00
C ARG A 31 -6.22 -0.40 -2.60
N TRP A 32 -6.05 -1.26 -3.61
CA TRP A 32 -5.52 -2.60 -3.45
C TRP A 32 -4.08 -2.61 -3.97
N HIS A 33 -3.16 -3.03 -3.12
CA HIS A 33 -1.78 -3.28 -3.49
C HIS A 33 -1.45 -4.74 -3.25
N THR A 34 -0.90 -5.41 -4.26
CA THR A 34 -0.43 -6.79 -4.10
C THR A 34 1.06 -6.77 -3.86
N VAL A 35 1.50 -7.37 -2.75
CA VAL A 35 2.90 -7.52 -2.37
C VAL A 35 3.25 -9.00 -2.48
N LYS A 36 4.29 -9.31 -3.26
CA LYS A 36 4.92 -10.64 -3.27
C LYS A 36 6.05 -10.61 -2.24
N GLY A 37 6.02 -11.51 -1.26
CA GLY A 37 6.96 -11.56 -0.14
C GLY A 37 6.31 -11.96 1.17
N ASP A 38 7.04 -11.71 2.26
CA ASP A 38 6.67 -12.05 3.63
C ASP A 38 5.73 -11.03 4.28
N GLU A 39 5.16 -11.40 5.44
CA GLU A 39 4.25 -10.54 6.19
C GLU A 39 4.89 -9.18 6.56
N GLU A 40 6.18 -9.18 6.90
CA GLU A 40 6.92 -7.96 7.24
C GLU A 40 7.02 -6.99 6.07
N ALA A 41 7.25 -7.50 4.84
CA ALA A 41 7.24 -6.68 3.64
C ALA A 41 5.87 -6.03 3.41
N ALA A 42 4.78 -6.76 3.68
CA ALA A 42 3.43 -6.23 3.59
C ALA A 42 3.15 -5.14 4.64
N LYS A 43 3.62 -5.32 5.88
CA LYS A 43 3.50 -4.33 6.96
C LYS A 43 4.29 -3.05 6.67
N SER A 44 5.54 -3.17 6.22
CA SER A 44 6.35 -2.01 5.82
C SER A 44 5.69 -1.23 4.68
N LYS A 45 5.16 -1.92 3.67
CA LYS A 45 4.44 -1.26 2.57
C LYS A 45 3.16 -0.56 3.04
N LEU A 46 2.41 -1.16 3.97
CA LEU A 46 1.26 -0.51 4.59
C LEU A 46 1.67 0.80 5.29
N SER A 47 2.75 0.78 6.07
CA SER A 47 3.23 1.98 6.78
C SER A 47 3.63 3.10 5.82
N GLU A 48 4.37 2.79 4.76
CA GLU A 48 4.75 3.75 3.72
C GLU A 48 3.52 4.37 3.04
N LEU A 49 2.54 3.52 2.67
CA LEU A 49 1.31 3.98 2.03
C LEU A 49 0.50 4.88 2.97
N LEU A 50 0.41 4.54 4.24
CA LEU A 50 -0.26 5.38 5.24
C LEU A 50 0.45 6.72 5.42
N TYR A 51 1.79 6.73 5.46
CA TYR A 51 2.59 7.95 5.53
C TYR A 51 2.34 8.85 4.30
N LYS A 52 2.32 8.28 3.09
CA LYS A 52 1.99 9.01 1.86
C LYS A 52 0.57 9.56 1.86
N VAL A 53 -0.40 8.83 2.41
CA VAL A 53 -1.79 9.32 2.58
C VAL A 53 -1.83 10.49 3.56
N ASP A 54 -1.15 10.36 4.70
CA ASP A 54 -1.15 11.36 5.77
C ASP A 54 -0.52 12.68 5.31
N HIS A 55 0.58 12.59 4.57
CA HIS A 55 1.25 13.76 3.96
C HIS A 55 0.59 14.29 2.68
N GLY A 56 -0.53 13.69 2.21
CA GLY A 56 -1.21 14.13 0.99
C GLY A 56 -0.40 13.92 -0.31
N LEU A 57 0.65 13.09 -0.27
CA LEU A 57 1.62 12.87 -1.34
C LEU A 57 1.29 11.69 -2.24
N LEU A 58 0.03 11.26 -2.30
CA LEU A 58 -0.40 10.19 -3.20
C LEU A 58 -0.48 10.69 -4.65
N GLY A 59 0.70 10.85 -5.26
CA GLY A 59 0.88 10.96 -6.69
C GLY A 59 0.38 9.70 -7.44
N PRO A 60 0.29 9.76 -8.78
CA PRO A 60 -0.28 8.72 -9.62
C PRO A 60 0.39 7.35 -9.38
N PRO A 61 -0.33 6.23 -9.59
CA PRO A 61 0.21 4.89 -9.39
C PRO A 61 1.40 4.66 -10.31
N THR A 62 2.63 4.80 -9.81
CA THR A 62 3.73 4.03 -10.36
C THR A 62 3.52 2.60 -9.87
N SER A 63 3.30 1.68 -10.80
CA SER A 63 3.33 0.23 -10.55
C SER A 63 4.77 -0.17 -10.22
N GLU A 64 5.30 0.30 -9.09
CA GLU A 64 6.57 -0.18 -8.57
C GLU A 64 6.31 -1.46 -7.79
N THR A 65 6.65 -2.57 -8.43
CA THR A 65 6.75 -3.88 -7.79
C THR A 65 7.79 -3.82 -6.67
N VAL A 66 7.49 -4.45 -5.52
CA VAL A 66 8.36 -4.46 -4.33
C VAL A 66 9.78 -5.01 -4.61
N GLU A 67 9.94 -5.78 -5.70
CA GLU A 67 11.23 -6.21 -6.24
C GLU A 67 12.18 -5.03 -6.50
N THR A 68 11.67 -3.91 -7.02
CA THR A 68 12.48 -2.70 -7.26
C THR A 68 12.84 -1.97 -5.96
N TYR A 69 12.03 -2.09 -4.90
CA TYR A 69 12.24 -1.43 -3.61
C TYR A 69 13.25 -2.18 -2.73
N LEU A 70 13.15 -3.51 -2.65
CA LEU A 70 14.10 -4.37 -1.92
C LEU A 70 15.51 -4.35 -2.52
N ARG A 71 15.64 -3.97 -3.79
CA ARG A 71 16.95 -3.77 -4.44
C ARG A 71 17.61 -2.43 -4.10
N ARG A 72 16.91 -1.53 -3.39
CA ARG A 72 17.38 -0.17 -3.08
C ARG A 72 17.91 -0.01 -1.64
N TRP A 73 17.97 -1.11 -0.86
CA TRP A 73 18.62 -1.18 0.45
C TRP A 73 19.36 -2.50 0.61
#